data_AF-K0RZ98-F1
#
_entry.id   AF-K0RZ98-F1
#
_cell.length_a   1.000
_cell.length_b   1.000
_cell.length_c   1.000
_cell.angle_alpha   90.00
_cell.angle_beta   90.00
_cell.angle_gamma   90.00
#
_symmetry.space_group_name_H-M   'P 1'
#
loop_
_entity.id
_entity.type
_entity.pdbx_description
1 polymer ?
#
loop_
_entity_poly.entity_id
_entity_poly.type
_entity_poly.pdbx_seq_one_letter_code
_entity_poly.pdbx_strand_id
1 'polypeptide(L)'
;MIGRGAFNGCSTLRSVTVPSSVIKLGQTAFHGCKNLAEVVLLGGDILDRGLFSEEGALNKRFSEMICVNAFRDCPLTNIKISFPERMSRLPKKSRLSIKRRIRNLRRVELTQDGTILACFSVVRRPSGGIDFHDKKNQTAKSLHQVIRLISFHELKESSILIELAMWKSRFNEDRARADCRTSVPDPAKYLIMEYCGFIGFLQPAICLS
;
A
#
# COMPACT_ATOMS: atom_id res chain seq x y z
N MET A 1 6.28 -17.47 -6.98
CA MET A 1 5.39 -18.32 -6.15
C MET A 1 6.24 -19.14 -5.20
N ILE A 2 5.82 -19.32 -3.94
CA ILE A 2 6.43 -20.29 -3.02
C ILE A 2 5.60 -21.56 -3.06
N GLY A 3 6.24 -22.69 -3.35
CA GLY A 3 5.58 -23.98 -3.57
C GLY A 3 4.99 -24.60 -2.29
N ARG A 4 4.18 -25.65 -2.49
CA ARG A 4 3.63 -26.47 -1.40
C ARG A 4 4.77 -27.06 -0.57
N GLY A 5 4.73 -26.88 0.74
CA GLY A 5 5.71 -27.48 1.67
C GLY A 5 7.15 -26.99 1.54
N ALA A 6 7.42 -25.89 0.82
CA ALA A 6 8.78 -25.45 0.47
C ALA A 6 9.75 -25.30 1.66
N PHE A 7 9.23 -24.91 2.83
CA PHE A 7 9.97 -24.72 4.08
C PHE A 7 9.31 -25.50 5.23
N ASN A 8 8.65 -26.62 4.94
CA ASN A 8 7.99 -27.42 5.98
C ASN A 8 9.00 -27.97 6.98
N GLY A 9 8.76 -27.74 8.27
CA GLY A 9 9.58 -28.23 9.38
C GLY A 9 10.89 -27.46 9.57
N CYS A 10 11.10 -26.33 8.90
CA CYS A 10 12.31 -25.51 9.07
C CYS A 10 12.35 -24.87 10.47
N SER A 11 12.90 -25.60 11.43
CA SER A 11 13.01 -25.18 12.83
C SER A 11 14.03 -24.06 13.05
N THR A 12 14.98 -23.84 12.14
CA THR A 12 15.97 -22.76 12.26
C THR A 12 15.48 -21.42 11.70
N LEU A 13 14.41 -21.44 10.91
CA LEU A 13 13.89 -20.26 10.23
C LEU A 13 13.21 -19.31 11.22
N ARG A 14 13.84 -18.16 11.47
CA ARG A 14 13.37 -17.15 12.44
C ARG A 14 12.55 -16.03 11.81
N SER A 15 12.95 -15.60 10.62
CA SER A 15 12.28 -14.54 9.88
C SER A 15 12.24 -14.86 8.39
N VAL A 16 11.20 -14.38 7.71
CA VAL A 16 11.04 -14.50 6.26
C VAL A 16 10.63 -13.15 5.68
N THR A 17 11.36 -12.69 4.68
CA THR A 17 10.94 -11.59 3.82
C THR A 17 10.47 -12.15 2.48
N VAL A 18 9.18 -12.03 2.20
CA VAL A 18 8.56 -12.49 0.95
C VAL A 18 8.58 -11.33 -0.05
N PRO A 19 9.31 -11.46 -1.18
CA PRO A 19 9.41 -10.38 -2.16
C PRO A 19 8.09 -10.16 -2.92
N SER A 20 7.91 -8.97 -3.51
CA SER A 20 6.66 -8.57 -4.18
C SER A 20 6.31 -9.44 -5.40
N SER A 21 7.31 -10.07 -6.01
CA SER A 21 7.13 -11.02 -7.11
C SER A 21 6.45 -12.34 -6.68
N VAL A 22 6.34 -12.61 -5.38
CA VAL A 22 5.64 -13.80 -4.87
C VAL A 22 4.15 -13.50 -4.73
N ILE A 23 3.41 -13.88 -5.76
CA ILE A 23 1.95 -13.73 -5.83
C ILE A 23 1.16 -14.77 -5.01
N LYS A 24 1.81 -15.85 -4.55
CA LYS A 24 1.13 -16.96 -3.84
C LYS A 24 2.08 -17.78 -2.97
N LEU A 25 1.63 -18.12 -1.77
CA LEU A 25 2.21 -19.10 -0.86
C LEU A 25 1.42 -20.40 -0.93
N GLY A 26 2.11 -21.50 -1.25
CA GLY A 26 1.51 -22.83 -1.33
C GLY A 26 1.01 -23.35 0.01
N GLN A 27 0.16 -24.37 -0.05
CA GLN A 27 -0.31 -25.10 1.13
C GLN A 27 0.89 -25.59 1.95
N THR A 28 0.81 -25.46 3.29
CA THR A 28 1.86 -25.89 4.24
C THR A 28 3.27 -25.37 3.94
N ALA A 29 3.41 -24.27 3.19
CA ALA A 29 4.70 -23.75 2.76
C ALA A 29 5.71 -23.55 3.91
N PHE A 30 5.24 -23.15 5.09
CA PHE A 30 6.01 -22.94 6.31
C PHE A 30 5.46 -23.75 7.49
N HIS A 31 4.78 -24.86 7.22
CA HIS A 31 4.19 -25.69 8.27
C HIS A 31 5.25 -26.14 9.27
N GLY A 32 4.97 -26.04 10.58
CA GLY A 32 5.89 -26.53 11.62
C GLY A 32 7.20 -25.76 11.77
N CYS A 33 7.32 -24.55 11.22
CA CYS A 33 8.45 -23.65 11.48
C CYS A 33 8.37 -23.08 12.91
N LYS A 34 8.83 -23.86 13.89
CA LYS A 34 8.66 -23.58 15.33
C LYS A 34 9.33 -22.30 15.83
N ASN A 35 10.33 -21.78 15.12
CA ASN A 35 11.03 -20.55 15.50
C ASN A 35 10.67 -19.35 14.61
N LEU A 36 9.73 -19.50 13.67
CA LEU A 36 9.35 -18.44 12.74
C LEU A 36 8.53 -17.37 13.47
N ALA A 37 9.23 -16.31 13.88
CA ALA A 37 8.68 -15.22 14.68
C ALA A 37 8.25 -14.01 13.84
N GLU A 38 8.85 -13.83 12.65
CA GLU A 38 8.58 -12.67 11.80
C GLU A 38 8.37 -13.06 10.33
N VAL A 39 7.29 -12.55 9.75
CA VAL A 39 7.03 -12.62 8.31
C VAL A 39 6.76 -11.21 7.80
N VAL A 40 7.57 -10.76 6.85
CA VAL A 40 7.44 -9.47 6.17
C VAL A 40 7.07 -9.72 4.72
N LEU A 41 5.92 -9.21 4.30
CA LEU A 41 5.45 -9.26 2.92
C LEU A 41 5.79 -7.93 2.24
N LEU A 42 6.54 -7.95 1.14
CA LEU A 42 6.81 -6.74 0.36
C LEU A 42 5.59 -6.43 -0.51
N GLY A 43 4.87 -5.38 -0.15
CA GLY A 43 3.58 -5.05 -0.72
C GLY A 43 3.60 -4.33 -2.08
N GLY A 44 4.76 -4.03 -2.68
CA GLY A 44 4.85 -3.19 -3.90
C GLY A 44 3.77 -3.46 -4.94
N ASP A 45 3.76 -4.66 -5.52
CA ASP A 45 2.78 -5.08 -6.54
C ASP A 45 1.34 -5.19 -6.01
N ILE A 46 1.17 -5.63 -4.76
CA ILE A 46 -0.15 -5.81 -4.12
C ILE A 46 -0.82 -4.45 -3.91
N LEU A 47 -0.01 -3.42 -3.62
CA LEU A 47 -0.45 -2.06 -3.34
C LEU A 47 -0.68 -1.26 -4.62
N ASP A 48 0.15 -1.46 -5.66
CA ASP A 48 0.02 -0.76 -6.93
C ASP A 48 -1.22 -1.20 -7.73
N ARG A 49 -1.62 -2.48 -7.66
CA ARG A 49 -2.78 -3.00 -8.41
C ARG A 49 -4.14 -2.74 -7.75
N GLY A 50 -4.45 -1.55 -7.27
CA GLY A 50 -5.85 -1.20 -6.95
C GLY A 50 -6.31 -1.34 -5.49
N LEU A 51 -5.46 -1.05 -4.51
CA LEU A 51 -5.91 -0.81 -3.13
C LEU A 51 -6.72 0.48 -2.93
N PHE A 52 -6.97 1.21 -4.01
CA PHE A 52 -7.72 2.45 -3.99
C PHE A 52 -9.21 2.29 -4.31
N SER A 53 -9.63 1.09 -4.73
CA SER A 53 -11.00 0.89 -5.23
C SER A 53 -12.01 0.60 -4.12
N GLU A 54 -11.67 -0.18 -3.07
CA GLU A 54 -12.64 -0.53 -2.01
C GLU A 54 -11.98 -0.77 -0.63
N GLU A 55 -12.57 -0.21 0.44
CA GLU A 55 -12.19 -0.43 1.84
C GLU A 55 -12.39 -1.90 2.27
N GLY A 56 -11.47 -2.79 1.91
CA GLY A 56 -11.55 -4.22 2.27
C GLY A 56 -10.87 -5.18 1.28
N ALA A 57 -10.55 -4.70 0.08
CA ALA A 57 -9.85 -5.49 -0.94
C ALA A 57 -8.48 -6.01 -0.45
N LEU A 58 -7.84 -5.28 0.47
CA LEU A 58 -6.56 -5.63 1.07
C LEU A 58 -6.61 -6.98 1.77
N ASN A 59 -7.56 -7.17 2.69
CA ASN A 59 -7.72 -8.40 3.46
C ASN A 59 -8.10 -9.58 2.55
N LYS A 60 -8.94 -9.34 1.54
CA LYS A 60 -9.28 -10.36 0.54
C LYS A 60 -8.04 -10.83 -0.24
N ARG A 61 -7.21 -9.89 -0.71
CA ARG A 61 -5.96 -10.22 -1.42
C ARG A 61 -4.96 -10.98 -0.56
N PHE A 62 -4.83 -10.64 0.71
CA PHE A 62 -3.97 -11.40 1.62
C PHE A 62 -4.44 -12.84 1.80
N SER A 63 -5.76 -13.03 1.91
CA SER A 63 -6.37 -14.36 1.96
C SER A 63 -6.19 -15.15 0.66
N GLU A 64 -6.15 -14.48 -0.50
CA GLU A 64 -5.89 -15.12 -1.80
C GLU A 64 -4.41 -15.49 -1.98
N MET A 65 -3.50 -14.63 -1.53
CA MET A 65 -2.06 -14.85 -1.61
C MET A 65 -1.59 -15.97 -0.68
N ILE A 66 -2.18 -16.06 0.52
CA ILE A 66 -1.73 -16.99 1.56
C ILE A 66 -2.72 -18.14 1.66
N CYS A 67 -2.31 -19.33 1.20
CA CYS A 67 -3.15 -20.52 1.34
C CYS A 67 -3.42 -20.88 2.81
N VAL A 68 -4.61 -21.45 3.05
CA VAL A 68 -5.00 -22.03 4.34
C VAL A 68 -3.91 -22.99 4.81
N ASN A 69 -3.44 -22.81 6.05
CA ASN A 69 -2.38 -23.60 6.70
C ASN A 69 -0.95 -23.36 6.21
N ALA A 70 -0.67 -22.35 5.38
CA ALA A 70 0.70 -22.04 4.96
C ALA A 70 1.67 -21.89 6.16
N PHE A 71 1.18 -21.36 7.29
CA PHE A 71 1.93 -21.10 8.50
C PHE A 71 1.42 -21.91 9.72
N ARG A 72 0.75 -23.04 9.49
CA ARG A 72 0.24 -23.89 10.58
C ARG A 72 1.39 -24.31 11.51
N ASP A 73 1.12 -24.34 12.81
CA ASP A 73 2.08 -24.65 13.87
C ASP A 73 3.33 -23.73 13.93
N CYS A 74 3.25 -22.54 13.33
CA CYS A 74 4.22 -21.46 13.54
C CYS A 74 3.82 -20.61 14.77
N PRO A 75 4.78 -20.04 15.52
CA PRO A 75 4.51 -19.19 16.67
C PRO A 75 4.11 -17.75 16.30
N LEU A 76 3.84 -17.47 15.02
CA LEU A 76 3.50 -16.13 14.53
C LEU A 76 2.32 -15.52 15.28
N THR A 77 2.48 -14.25 15.66
CA THR A 77 1.44 -13.41 16.29
C THR A 77 0.97 -12.30 15.36
N ASN A 78 1.88 -11.78 14.55
CA ASN A 78 1.62 -10.73 13.57
C ASN A 78 2.35 -11.04 12.26
N ILE A 79 1.75 -10.59 11.16
CA ILE A 79 2.38 -10.54 9.83
C ILE A 79 2.50 -9.06 9.47
N LYS A 80 3.70 -8.66 9.03
CA LYS A 80 3.98 -7.28 8.64
C LYS A 80 3.94 -7.15 7.13
N ILE A 81 3.36 -6.06 6.65
CA ILE A 81 3.46 -5.67 5.24
C ILE A 81 4.35 -4.46 5.17
N SER A 82 5.45 -4.61 4.45
CA SER A 82 6.36 -3.52 4.13
C SER A 82 5.97 -2.88 2.81
N PHE A 83 6.08 -1.57 2.76
CA PHE A 83 6.00 -0.81 1.52
C PHE A 83 7.29 -0.01 1.35
N PRO A 84 8.21 -0.55 0.55
CA PRO A 84 9.50 0.08 0.35
C PRO A 84 9.38 1.27 -0.62
N GLU A 85 10.35 2.17 -0.51
CA GLU A 85 10.76 3.20 -1.49
C GLU A 85 9.92 4.46 -1.71
N ARG A 86 8.59 4.44 -1.60
CA ARG A 86 7.80 5.66 -1.93
C ARG A 86 8.08 6.85 -1.00
N MET A 87 8.28 6.59 0.30
CA MET A 87 8.68 7.66 1.22
C MET A 87 10.11 8.15 0.95
N SER A 88 11.02 7.28 0.51
CA SER A 88 12.43 7.63 0.28
C SER A 88 12.61 8.64 -0.85
N ARG A 89 11.72 8.59 -1.87
CA ARG A 89 11.68 9.48 -3.03
C ARG A 89 11.19 10.90 -2.69
N LEU A 90 10.61 11.10 -1.51
CA LEU A 90 10.04 12.39 -1.10
C LEU A 90 11.08 13.32 -0.44
N PRO A 91 10.95 14.65 -0.61
CA PRO A 91 11.77 15.62 0.11
C PRO A 91 11.66 15.49 1.62
N LYS A 92 12.73 15.88 2.35
CA LYS A 92 12.82 15.76 3.81
C LYS A 92 11.60 16.37 4.54
N LYS A 93 11.12 17.53 4.08
CA LYS A 93 9.95 18.23 4.66
C LYS A 93 8.66 17.41 4.53
N SER A 94 8.41 16.85 3.35
CA SER A 94 7.25 15.98 3.07
C SER A 94 7.31 14.69 3.90
N ARG A 95 8.48 14.08 4.01
CA ARG A 95 8.71 12.93 4.92
C ARG A 95 8.36 13.27 6.37
N LEU A 96 8.86 14.37 6.92
CA LEU A 96 8.57 14.76 8.31
C LEU A 96 7.06 14.96 8.57
N SER A 97 6.35 15.58 7.62
CA SER A 97 4.89 15.73 7.68
C SER A 97 4.17 14.37 7.74
N ILE A 98 4.57 13.44 6.86
CA ILE A 98 4.01 12.09 6.81
C ILE A 98 4.34 11.31 8.09
N LYS A 99 5.60 11.35 8.56
CA LYS A 99 6.05 10.70 9.80
C LYS A 99 5.21 11.14 11.00
N ARG A 100 4.90 12.44 11.11
CA ARG A 100 4.04 12.97 12.17
C ARG A 100 2.63 12.41 12.11
N ARG A 101 2.06 12.25 10.91
CA ARG A 101 0.71 11.68 10.74
C ARG A 101 0.68 10.17 11.01
N ILE A 102 1.73 9.44 10.63
CA ILE A 102 1.84 8.00 10.87
C ILE A 102 1.86 7.67 12.36
N ARG A 103 2.50 8.50 13.20
CA ARG A 103 2.54 8.29 14.66
C ARG A 103 1.17 8.20 15.34
N ASN A 104 0.14 8.77 14.71
CA ASN A 104 -1.24 8.74 15.22
C ASN A 104 -2.04 7.52 14.72
N LEU A 105 -1.48 6.75 13.79
CA LEU A 105 -2.14 5.60 13.18
C LEU A 105 -1.87 4.35 14.02
N ARG A 106 -2.91 3.53 14.18
CA ARG A 106 -2.81 2.28 14.92
C ARG A 106 -2.25 1.19 13.99
N ARG A 107 -1.39 0.33 14.54
CA ARG A 107 -0.87 -0.88 13.86
C ARG A 107 -0.06 -0.59 12.60
N VAL A 108 0.53 0.60 12.52
CA VAL A 108 1.48 1.00 11.49
C VAL A 108 2.75 1.47 12.19
N GLU A 109 3.88 0.89 11.82
CA GLU A 109 5.20 1.17 12.38
C GLU A 109 6.07 1.83 11.32
N LEU A 110 6.85 2.83 11.71
CA LEU A 110 7.85 3.44 10.84
C LEU A 110 9.23 3.03 11.36
N THR A 111 9.98 2.32 10.54
CA THR A 111 11.34 1.88 10.86
C THR A 111 12.36 3.00 10.60
N GLN A 112 13.57 2.83 11.14
CA GLN A 112 14.62 3.85 11.12
C GLN A 112 15.10 4.19 9.69
N ASP A 113 15.10 3.18 8.81
CA ASP A 113 15.37 3.27 7.37
C ASP A 113 14.27 4.02 6.58
N GLY A 114 13.15 4.38 7.22
CA GLY A 114 12.03 5.06 6.59
C GLY A 114 11.06 4.13 5.86
N THR A 115 11.26 2.82 5.98
CA THR A 115 10.26 1.82 5.62
C THR A 115 9.10 1.92 6.59
N ILE A 116 7.91 1.59 6.12
CA ILE A 116 6.74 1.58 6.99
C ILE A 116 6.03 0.23 6.84
N LEU A 117 5.62 -0.27 8.00
CA LEU A 117 5.21 -1.63 8.23
C LEU A 117 3.79 -1.60 8.78
N ALA A 118 2.84 -2.19 8.06
CA ALA A 118 1.50 -2.40 8.59
C ALA A 118 1.42 -3.78 9.26
N CYS A 119 1.00 -3.81 10.51
CA CYS A 119 0.99 -5.02 11.34
C CYS A 119 -0.41 -5.63 11.40
N PHE A 120 -0.58 -6.82 10.83
CA PHE A 120 -1.82 -7.59 10.83
C PHE A 120 -1.73 -8.71 11.86
N SER A 121 -2.68 -8.79 12.77
CA SER A 121 -2.67 -9.83 13.81
C SER A 121 -3.15 -11.13 13.20
N VAL A 122 -2.49 -12.21 13.58
CA VAL A 122 -2.82 -13.56 13.13
C VAL A 122 -3.80 -14.18 14.11
N VAL A 123 -4.94 -14.66 13.61
CA VAL A 123 -5.89 -15.49 14.36
C VAL A 123 -5.82 -16.91 13.83
N ARG A 124 -5.69 -17.86 14.75
CA ARG A 124 -5.68 -19.28 14.43
C ARG A 124 -7.13 -19.78 14.38
N ARG A 125 -7.54 -20.31 13.24
CA ARG A 125 -8.82 -21.02 13.12
C ARG A 125 -8.72 -22.39 13.80
N PRO A 126 -9.84 -22.93 14.30
CA PRO A 126 -9.90 -24.31 14.83
C PRO A 126 -9.43 -25.37 13.81
N SER A 127 -9.57 -25.10 12.52
CA SER A 127 -9.12 -25.97 11.43
C SER A 127 -7.60 -25.96 11.20
N GLY A 128 -6.82 -25.20 11.97
CA GLY A 128 -5.38 -25.02 11.81
C GLY A 128 -4.97 -23.93 10.79
N GLY A 129 -5.95 -23.26 10.19
CA GLY A 129 -5.73 -22.15 9.26
C GLY A 129 -5.33 -20.86 9.99
N ILE A 130 -4.62 -19.98 9.28
CA ILE A 130 -4.34 -18.62 9.75
C ILE A 130 -5.24 -17.65 9.00
N ASP A 131 -5.98 -16.85 9.77
CA ASP A 131 -6.67 -15.67 9.31
C ASP A 131 -5.95 -14.40 9.76
N PHE A 132 -6.13 -13.35 8.97
CA PHE A 132 -5.77 -12.00 9.37
C PHE A 132 -6.93 -11.40 10.15
N HIS A 133 -6.68 -11.06 11.41
CA HIS A 133 -7.62 -10.30 12.22
C HIS A 133 -7.33 -8.82 12.06
N ASP A 134 -8.02 -8.20 11.12
CA ASP A 134 -8.11 -6.75 11.00
C ASP A 134 -9.50 -6.27 11.42
N LYS A 135 -9.67 -5.99 12.72
CA LYS A 135 -10.95 -5.59 13.31
C LYS A 135 -11.49 -4.36 12.56
N LYS A 136 -12.59 -4.54 11.82
CA LYS A 136 -13.24 -3.48 11.00
C LYS A 136 -12.31 -2.84 9.94
N ASN A 137 -11.37 -3.60 9.37
CA ASN A 137 -10.41 -3.13 8.38
C ASN A 137 -9.52 -1.96 8.88
N GLN A 138 -9.28 -1.84 10.19
CA GLN A 138 -8.59 -0.69 10.79
C GLN A 138 -7.13 -0.54 10.31
N THR A 139 -6.41 -1.65 10.17
CA THR A 139 -5.02 -1.69 9.71
C THR A 139 -4.98 -1.36 8.23
N ALA A 140 -5.89 -1.94 7.43
CA ALA A 140 -6.05 -1.61 6.02
C ALA A 140 -6.41 -0.13 5.81
N LYS A 141 -7.29 0.45 6.63
CA LYS A 141 -7.64 1.89 6.61
C LYS A 141 -6.46 2.79 6.95
N SER A 142 -5.72 2.43 7.99
CA SER A 142 -4.52 3.16 8.39
C SER A 142 -3.49 3.14 7.27
N LEU A 143 -3.25 1.97 6.66
CA LEU A 143 -2.35 1.81 5.53
C LEU A 143 -2.82 2.62 4.31
N HIS A 144 -4.10 2.56 3.97
CA HIS A 144 -4.70 3.35 2.89
C HIS A 144 -4.51 4.85 3.11
N GLN A 145 -4.70 5.35 4.34
CA GLN A 145 -4.46 6.75 4.69
C GLN A 145 -2.99 7.15 4.51
N VAL A 146 -2.04 6.27 4.85
CA VAL A 146 -0.61 6.54 4.63
C VAL A 146 -0.29 6.60 3.15
N ILE A 147 -0.77 5.64 2.36
CA ILE A 147 -0.57 5.62 0.91
C ILE A 147 -1.15 6.88 0.29
N ARG A 148 -2.36 7.29 0.68
CA ARG A 148 -2.98 8.55 0.22
C ARG A 148 -2.14 9.78 0.54
N LEU A 149 -1.55 9.83 1.73
CA LEU A 149 -0.66 10.93 2.13
C LEU A 149 0.62 10.96 1.30
N ILE A 150 1.22 9.78 1.07
CA ILE A 150 2.41 9.65 0.23
C ILE A 150 2.10 10.06 -1.20
N SER A 151 1.04 9.51 -1.81
CA SER A 151 0.58 9.89 -3.15
C SER A 151 0.33 11.39 -3.28
N PHE A 152 -0.32 12.01 -2.28
CA PHE A 152 -0.54 13.47 -2.27
C PHE A 152 0.77 14.25 -2.28
N HIS A 153 1.75 13.82 -1.48
CA HIS A 153 3.06 14.47 -1.45
C HIS A 153 3.86 14.21 -2.73
N GLU A 154 3.83 13.01 -3.30
CA GLU A 154 4.49 12.73 -4.59
C GLU A 154 3.87 13.57 -5.71
N LEU A 155 2.56 13.71 -5.71
CA LEU A 155 1.82 14.60 -6.61
C LEU A 155 2.23 16.05 -6.44
N LYS A 156 2.29 16.56 -5.21
CA LYS A 156 2.69 17.94 -4.93
C LYS A 156 4.10 18.26 -5.43
N GLU A 157 5.01 17.29 -5.38
CA GLU A 157 6.39 17.42 -5.86
C GLU A 157 6.51 17.15 -7.37
N SER A 158 5.47 16.59 -8.00
CA SER A 158 5.41 16.39 -9.45
C SER A 158 5.17 17.73 -10.15
N SER A 159 6.06 18.08 -11.09
CA SER A 159 6.01 19.29 -11.91
C SER A 159 4.65 19.51 -12.57
N ILE A 160 3.90 18.44 -12.84
CA ILE A 160 2.55 18.47 -13.42
C ILE A 160 1.55 19.28 -12.56
N LEU A 161 1.63 19.24 -11.23
CA LEU A 161 0.74 20.03 -10.38
C LEU A 161 1.19 21.49 -10.23
N ILE A 162 2.50 21.74 -10.33
CA ILE A 162 3.05 23.10 -10.42
C ILE A 162 2.63 23.72 -11.76
N GLU A 163 2.72 22.97 -12.86
CA GLU A 163 2.22 23.32 -14.19
C GLU A 163 0.69 23.58 -14.16
N LEU A 164 -0.10 22.69 -13.56
CA LEU A 164 -1.56 22.87 -13.40
C LEU A 164 -1.93 24.04 -12.48
N ALA A 165 -1.16 24.30 -11.42
CA ALA A 165 -1.35 25.44 -10.52
C ALA A 165 -0.92 26.77 -11.17
N MET A 166 0.18 26.79 -11.92
CA MET A 166 0.63 27.90 -12.77
C MET A 166 -0.37 28.18 -13.88
N TRP A 167 -1.03 27.14 -14.41
CA TRP A 167 -2.11 27.27 -15.37
C TRP A 167 -3.33 27.95 -14.74
N LYS A 168 -3.75 27.51 -13.54
CA LYS A 168 -4.87 28.08 -12.77
C LYS A 168 -4.63 29.51 -12.26
N SER A 169 -3.40 29.84 -11.85
CA SER A 169 -3.03 31.20 -11.40
C SER A 169 -3.13 32.24 -12.50
N ARG A 170 -2.96 31.85 -13.77
CA ARG A 170 -3.04 32.75 -14.92
C ARG A 170 -4.48 32.98 -15.44
N PHE A 171 -5.50 32.46 -14.75
CA PHE A 171 -6.91 32.78 -15.01
C PHE A 171 -7.44 33.94 -14.16
N ASN A 172 -6.70 34.36 -13.12
CA ASN A 172 -7.11 35.46 -12.24
C ASN A 172 -6.56 36.84 -12.65
N GLU A 173 -5.72 36.91 -13.69
CA GLU A 173 -5.28 38.17 -14.28
C GLU A 173 -5.92 38.35 -15.66
N ASP A 174 -6.88 39.26 -15.74
CA ASP A 174 -7.45 39.76 -16.99
C ASP A 174 -6.36 40.47 -17.80
N ARG A 175 -5.75 39.75 -18.75
CA ARG A 175 -5.38 40.35 -20.04
C ARG A 175 -5.06 39.32 -21.10
N ALA A 176 -5.72 39.50 -22.24
CA ALA A 176 -5.47 38.80 -23.48
C ALA A 176 -3.99 38.84 -23.88
N ARG A 177 -3.46 37.68 -24.26
CA ARG A 177 -2.66 37.55 -25.48
C ARG A 177 -2.69 36.11 -25.95
N ALA A 178 -3.04 35.99 -27.23
CA ALA A 178 -3.09 34.77 -28.00
C ALA A 178 -1.73 34.06 -28.01
N ASP A 179 -1.81 32.76 -28.29
CA ASP A 179 -0.75 31.78 -28.47
C ASP A 179 -0.30 30.98 -27.22
N CYS A 180 -0.68 29.70 -27.28
CA CYS A 180 -0.20 28.54 -26.54
C CYS A 180 -0.80 28.25 -25.15
N ARG A 181 -2.04 27.72 -25.12
CA ARG A 181 -2.52 26.82 -24.04
C ARG A 181 -3.45 25.72 -24.58
N THR A 182 -2.84 24.64 -25.04
CA THR A 182 -3.51 23.34 -25.22
C THR A 182 -4.13 22.89 -23.90
N SER A 183 -5.37 22.41 -23.95
CA SER A 183 -5.97 21.66 -22.86
C SER A 183 -5.10 20.44 -22.54
N VAL A 184 -4.89 20.14 -21.25
CA VAL A 184 -4.37 18.81 -20.89
C VAL A 184 -5.43 17.81 -21.34
N PRO A 185 -5.12 16.90 -22.29
CA PRO A 185 -6.12 15.98 -22.80
C PRO A 185 -6.70 15.13 -21.67
N ASP A 186 -8.00 14.85 -21.69
CA ASP A 186 -8.64 13.97 -20.71
C ASP A 186 -7.92 12.61 -20.55
N PRO A 187 -7.33 12.01 -21.60
CA PRO A 187 -6.46 10.84 -21.44
C PRO A 187 -5.28 11.06 -20.51
N ALA A 188 -4.62 12.22 -20.54
CA ALA A 188 -3.48 12.52 -19.66
C ALA A 188 -3.93 12.73 -18.21
N LYS A 189 -5.08 13.41 -17.99
CA LYS A 189 -5.71 13.50 -16.65
C LYS A 189 -6.08 12.13 -16.12
N TYR A 190 -6.70 11.31 -16.96
CA TYR A 190 -7.10 9.95 -16.63
C TYR A 190 -5.88 9.09 -16.28
N LEU A 191 -4.81 9.13 -17.06
CA LEU A 191 -3.56 8.41 -16.81
C LEU A 191 -2.84 8.88 -15.54
N ILE A 192 -2.87 10.18 -15.22
CA ILE A 192 -2.34 10.70 -13.95
C ILE A 192 -3.19 10.20 -12.78
N MET A 193 -4.52 10.21 -12.93
CA MET A 193 -5.44 9.66 -11.94
C MET A 193 -5.27 8.13 -11.81
N GLU A 194 -5.01 7.41 -12.89
CA GLU A 194 -4.72 5.97 -12.92
C GLU A 194 -3.42 5.66 -12.18
N TYR A 195 -2.34 6.35 -12.58
CA TYR A 195 -1.02 6.24 -11.99
C TYR A 195 -1.03 6.53 -10.48
N CYS A 196 -1.86 7.48 -10.05
CA CYS A 196 -1.99 7.85 -8.65
C CYS A 196 -3.07 7.05 -7.88
N GLY A 197 -3.80 6.17 -8.55
CA GLY A 197 -4.87 5.36 -7.97
C GLY A 197 -6.17 6.11 -7.65
N PHE A 198 -6.44 7.25 -8.29
CA PHE A 198 -7.63 8.09 -8.08
C PHE A 198 -8.77 7.88 -9.10
N ILE A 199 -8.67 6.92 -10.03
CA ILE A 199 -9.79 6.60 -10.93
C ILE A 199 -11.00 6.16 -10.10
N GLY A 200 -12.08 6.93 -10.20
CA GLY A 200 -13.33 6.72 -9.46
C GLY A 200 -13.51 7.53 -8.17
N PHE A 201 -12.50 8.29 -7.71
CA PHE A 201 -12.57 9.03 -6.44
C PHE A 201 -12.82 10.54 -6.59
N LEU A 202 -12.39 11.12 -7.70
CA LEU A 202 -12.79 12.47 -8.10
C LEU A 202 -13.74 12.32 -9.29
N GLN A 203 -15.04 12.23 -9.00
CA GLN A 203 -16.02 12.50 -10.04
C GLN A 203 -15.74 13.93 -10.50
N PRO A 204 -15.58 14.19 -11.81
CA PRO A 204 -15.62 15.57 -12.29
C PRO A 204 -16.87 16.19 -11.68
N ALA A 205 -16.76 17.35 -11.05
CA ALA A 205 -17.95 18.16 -10.82
C ALA A 205 -18.49 18.44 -12.22
N ILE A 206 -19.45 17.63 -12.68
CA ILE A 206 -20.24 17.95 -13.84
C ILE A 206 -20.94 19.23 -13.40
N CYS A 207 -20.42 20.38 -13.83
CA CYS A 207 -21.19 21.60 -13.82
C CYS A 207 -22.39 21.31 -14.72
N LEU A 208 -23.49 20.88 -14.10
CA LEU A 208 -24.80 20.92 -14.72
C LEU A 208 -25.07 22.41 -14.96
N SER A 209 -24.85 22.81 -16.21
CA SER A 209 -25.33 24.08 -16.80
C SER A 209 -26.84 24.11 -16.83
#